data_AF-A0A941MEA3-F1
#
_entry.id   AF-A0A941MEA3-F1
#
_cell.length_a   1.000
_cell.length_b   1.000
_cell.length_c   1.000
_cell.angle_alpha   90.00
_cell.angle_beta   90.00
_cell.angle_gamma   90.00
#
_symmetry.space_group_name_H-M   'P 1'
#
loop_
_entity.id
_entity.type
_entity.pdbx_description
1 polymer ?
#
loop_
_entity_poly.entity_id
_entity_poly.type
_entity_poly.pdbx_seq_one_letter_code
_entity_poly.pdbx_strand_id
1 'polypeptide(L)'
;AGKLVKAGSDRFIFAQRRLPSWAVRALRRASWRSALSVFVSVDEQPIGALLLSDELRRESPRAIQALRDTGVKRIVMVTGDRADAAETIGAALDIDAILADRVPSDKVEAVAVERRLHPTIMVGDGINDAPALAAADVGVAMGARGASASSEAADVVILVDRLDRVADAVAIARRSYRIALQSIVIGLALSGVAMLAAALGMLSPVAGAVSQELIDVAVILNALRALSPGRSLAKSALAPSSIRSLEQDHEALNVSLNRLREIADKLDDAPSDVAVLLIGEAYQIVSKRIVEHEREDEMVVYPQLNRSLGSGSGLAAMSRAHREILHLARLLSRLTEGMNVESVDRYFVRDAQRIIESVESLVRMHNAQEEDIYEHAAA
;
A
#
# COMPACT_ATOMS: atom_id res chain seq x y z
N ALA A 1 29.58 23.57 -30.11
CA ALA A 1 28.20 24.04 -30.35
C ALA A 1 27.26 23.21 -29.47
N GLY A 2 26.41 23.86 -28.68
CA GLY A 2 25.38 23.17 -27.88
C GLY A 2 24.16 22.83 -28.76
N LYS A 3 23.42 21.79 -28.38
CA LYS A 3 22.11 21.47 -28.97
C LYS A 3 20.99 22.01 -28.09
N LEU A 4 19.89 22.46 -28.69
CA LEU A 4 18.72 22.92 -27.93
C LEU A 4 17.89 21.72 -27.51
N VAL A 5 17.74 21.50 -26.20
CA VAL A 5 16.92 20.42 -25.65
C VAL A 5 15.68 21.02 -24.98
N LYS A 6 14.49 20.49 -25.31
CA LYS A 6 13.24 20.81 -24.61
C LYS A 6 12.64 19.53 -24.04
N ALA A 7 12.08 19.61 -22.83
CA ALA A 7 11.36 18.53 -22.19
C ALA A 7 10.04 19.06 -21.62
N GLY A 8 8.93 18.35 -21.81
CA GLY A 8 7.63 18.77 -21.28
C GLY A 8 6.45 17.93 -21.77
N SER A 9 5.24 18.45 -21.58
CA SER A 9 4.01 17.80 -22.03
C SER A 9 3.96 17.64 -23.55
N ASP A 10 3.09 16.76 -24.03
CA ASP A 10 2.80 16.58 -25.45
C ASP A 10 2.40 17.92 -26.11
N ARG A 11 1.57 18.72 -25.44
CA ARG A 11 1.16 20.05 -25.92
C ARG A 11 2.33 21.01 -26.07
N PHE A 12 3.28 20.98 -25.14
CA PHE A 12 4.46 21.85 -25.16
C PHE A 12 5.43 21.47 -26.28
N ILE A 13 5.69 20.17 -26.47
CA ILE A 13 6.67 19.69 -27.46
C ILE A 13 6.10 19.65 -28.87
N PHE A 14 4.83 19.26 -29.04
CA PHE A 14 4.24 19.11 -30.37
C PHE A 14 3.43 20.33 -30.82
N ALA A 15 3.13 21.30 -29.94
CA ALA A 15 2.47 22.57 -30.29
C ALA A 15 1.25 22.40 -31.21
N GLN A 16 0.36 21.45 -30.88
CA GLN A 16 -0.85 21.07 -31.64
C GLN A 16 -0.61 20.39 -33.00
N ARG A 17 0.64 20.03 -33.34
CA ARG A 17 0.93 19.16 -34.49
C ARG A 17 0.41 17.75 -34.25
N ARG A 18 0.10 17.03 -35.33
CA ARG A 18 -0.31 15.63 -35.27
C ARG A 18 0.79 14.80 -34.62
N LEU A 19 0.45 14.13 -33.53
CA LEU A 19 1.39 13.28 -32.80
C LEU A 19 1.88 12.13 -33.70
N PRO A 20 3.20 11.89 -33.77
CA PRO A 20 3.72 10.70 -34.44
C PRO A 20 3.23 9.43 -33.73
N SER A 21 3.18 8.32 -34.47
CA SER A 21 2.62 7.05 -33.97
C SER A 21 3.27 6.59 -32.65
N TRP A 22 4.59 6.73 -32.52
CA TRP A 22 5.30 6.40 -31.29
C TRP A 22 4.92 7.29 -30.10
N ALA A 23 4.59 8.57 -30.31
CA ALA A 23 4.19 9.47 -29.24
C ALA A 23 2.77 9.17 -28.75
N VAL A 24 1.88 8.80 -29.67
CA VAL A 24 0.55 8.28 -29.31
C VAL A 24 0.67 6.99 -28.50
N ARG A 25 1.60 6.09 -28.84
CA ARG A 25 1.89 4.88 -28.05
C ARG A 25 2.43 5.22 -26.66
N ALA A 26 3.39 6.15 -26.57
CA ALA A 26 3.94 6.59 -25.29
C ALA A 26 2.84 7.15 -24.35
N LEU A 27 1.93 7.98 -24.88
CA LEU A 27 0.78 8.49 -24.10
C LEU A 27 -0.16 7.37 -23.64
N ARG A 28 -0.40 6.35 -24.48
CA ARG A 28 -1.21 5.18 -24.09
C ARG A 28 -0.51 4.40 -22.98
N ARG A 29 0.78 4.08 -23.12
CA ARG A 29 1.57 3.41 -22.07
C ARG A 29 1.57 4.19 -20.76
N ALA A 30 1.78 5.51 -20.83
CA ALA A 30 1.67 6.39 -19.67
C ALA A 30 0.31 6.24 -18.98
N SER A 31 -0.77 6.34 -19.75
CA SER A 31 -2.13 6.23 -19.19
C SER A 31 -2.39 4.88 -18.52
N TRP A 32 -1.77 3.78 -18.96
CA TRP A 32 -2.05 2.45 -18.42
C TRP A 32 -1.22 2.15 -17.18
N ARG A 33 0.03 2.62 -17.17
CA ARG A 33 0.95 2.46 -16.04
C ARG A 33 0.77 3.51 -14.94
N SER A 34 -0.31 4.29 -14.99
CA SER A 34 -0.48 5.52 -14.19
C SER A 34 0.81 6.36 -14.15
N ALA A 35 1.49 6.44 -15.30
CA ALA A 35 2.79 7.08 -15.42
C ALA A 35 2.66 8.45 -16.07
N LEU A 36 3.41 9.41 -15.55
CA LEU A 36 3.57 10.72 -16.14
C LEU A 36 4.44 10.62 -17.39
N SER A 37 4.01 11.25 -18.49
CA SER A 37 4.79 11.27 -19.74
C SER A 37 5.46 12.62 -19.95
N VAL A 38 6.78 12.60 -20.14
CA VAL A 38 7.58 13.77 -20.51
C VAL A 38 8.20 13.53 -21.88
N PHE A 39 7.80 14.31 -22.87
CA PHE A 39 8.38 14.27 -24.20
C PHE A 39 9.65 15.08 -24.26
N VAL A 40 10.65 14.59 -25.00
CA VAL A 40 11.95 15.24 -25.17
C VAL A 40 12.17 15.53 -26.65
N SER A 41 12.57 16.76 -26.97
CA SER A 41 13.00 17.16 -28.31
C SER A 41 14.39 17.75 -28.32
N VAL A 42 15.16 17.46 -29.37
CA VAL A 42 16.47 18.05 -29.64
C VAL A 42 16.37 18.81 -30.96
N ASP A 43 16.78 20.08 -30.95
CA ASP A 43 16.72 20.97 -32.11
C ASP A 43 15.33 20.96 -32.78
N GLU A 44 14.27 21.11 -31.96
CA GLU A 44 12.84 21.06 -32.35
C GLU A 44 12.35 19.71 -32.91
N GLN A 45 13.18 18.66 -32.91
CA GLN A 45 12.77 17.32 -33.31
C GLN A 45 12.47 16.46 -32.07
N PRO A 46 11.24 15.98 -31.89
CA PRO A 46 10.89 15.03 -30.83
C PRO A 46 11.67 13.73 -31.01
N ILE A 47 12.48 13.37 -30.01
CA ILE A 47 13.37 12.19 -30.06
C ILE A 47 12.90 11.04 -29.16
N GLY A 48 12.01 11.29 -28.22
CA GLY A 48 11.51 10.26 -27.32
C GLY A 48 10.56 10.78 -26.24
N ALA A 49 10.13 9.86 -25.38
CA ALA A 49 9.35 10.14 -24.18
C ALA A 49 9.95 9.39 -22.99
N LEU A 50 9.93 10.04 -21.84
CA LEU A 50 10.23 9.45 -20.53
C LEU A 50 8.90 9.18 -19.84
N LEU A 51 8.71 7.94 -19.39
CA LEU A 51 7.54 7.54 -18.61
C LEU A 51 7.99 7.43 -17.15
N LEU A 52 7.37 8.20 -16.27
CA LEU A 52 7.63 8.21 -14.84
C LEU A 52 6.41 7.65 -14.11
N SER A 53 6.44 6.38 -13.74
CA SER A 53 5.43 5.75 -12.89
C SER A 53 5.85 5.88 -11.43
N ASP A 54 4.88 6.08 -10.54
CA ASP A 54 5.13 5.92 -9.11
C ASP A 54 5.14 4.42 -8.81
N GLU A 55 6.26 3.91 -8.28
CA GLU A 55 6.30 2.55 -7.77
C GLU A 55 5.61 2.54 -6.41
N LEU A 56 4.80 1.50 -6.15
CA LEU A 56 4.29 1.29 -4.81
C LEU A 56 5.47 1.19 -3.84
N ARG A 57 5.36 1.95 -2.75
CA ARG A 57 6.39 1.92 -1.71
C ARG A 57 6.44 0.52 -1.10
N ARG A 58 7.64 -0.03 -0.96
CA ARG A 58 7.87 -1.40 -0.46
C ARG A 58 7.19 -1.64 0.90
N GLU A 59 7.07 -0.60 1.73
CA GLU A 59 6.44 -0.66 3.05
C GLU A 59 4.91 -0.55 3.05
N SER A 60 4.27 -0.22 1.92
CA SER A 60 2.80 -0.01 1.86
C SER A 60 2.00 -1.21 2.36
N PRO A 61 2.30 -2.46 1.92
CA PRO A 61 1.60 -3.66 2.40
C PRO A 61 1.68 -3.83 3.91
N ARG A 62 2.89 -3.62 4.46
CA ARG A 62 3.15 -3.70 5.89
C ARG A 62 2.38 -2.65 6.66
N ALA A 63 2.33 -1.43 6.14
CA ALA A 63 1.62 -0.35 6.80
C ALA A 63 0.12 -0.64 6.86
N ILE A 64 -0.47 -1.16 5.77
CA ILE A 64 -1.88 -1.62 5.74
C ILE A 64 -2.09 -2.73 6.77
N GLN A 65 -1.21 -3.72 6.82
CA GLN A 65 -1.32 -4.83 7.78
C GLN A 65 -1.19 -4.37 9.23
N ALA A 66 -0.21 -3.50 9.53
CA ALA A 66 -0.03 -2.93 10.86
C ALA A 66 -1.25 -2.09 11.28
N LEU A 67 -1.85 -1.33 10.36
CA LEU A 67 -3.11 -0.63 10.63
C LEU A 67 -4.22 -1.63 11.01
N ARG A 68 -4.37 -2.74 10.30
CA ARG A 68 -5.33 -3.79 10.66
C ARG A 68 -5.05 -4.38 12.04
N ASP A 69 -3.80 -4.69 12.35
CA ASP A 69 -3.39 -5.24 13.66
C ASP A 69 -3.62 -4.27 14.82
N THR A 70 -3.55 -2.95 14.57
CA THR A 70 -3.95 -1.94 15.57
C THR A 70 -5.46 -1.88 15.79
N GLY A 71 -6.26 -2.54 14.94
CA GLY A 71 -7.71 -2.65 15.04
C GLY A 71 -8.46 -1.73 14.08
N VAL A 72 -7.84 -1.28 12.98
CA VAL A 72 -8.53 -0.63 11.85
C VAL A 72 -9.26 -1.71 11.06
N LYS A 73 -10.58 -1.64 11.02
CA LYS A 73 -11.42 -2.68 10.40
C LYS A 73 -11.68 -2.45 8.92
N ARG A 74 -11.71 -1.18 8.51
CA ARG A 74 -12.06 -0.75 7.17
C ARG A 74 -11.00 0.21 6.66
N ILE A 75 -10.45 -0.09 5.50
CA ILE A 75 -9.44 0.70 4.79
C ILE A 75 -9.99 0.98 3.40
N VAL A 76 -10.07 2.26 3.04
CA VAL A 76 -10.56 2.72 1.74
C VAL A 76 -9.45 3.50 1.06
N MET A 77 -9.10 3.12 -0.17
CA MET A 77 -8.19 3.89 -1.01
C MET A 77 -9.00 4.89 -1.84
N VAL A 78 -8.61 6.17 -1.82
CA VAL A 78 -9.22 7.20 -2.65
C VAL A 78 -8.15 7.85 -3.52
N THR A 79 -8.22 7.63 -4.83
CA THR A 79 -7.20 8.10 -5.79
C THR A 79 -7.83 8.81 -6.99
N GLY A 80 -7.06 9.73 -7.57
CA GLY A 80 -7.34 10.33 -8.87
C GLY A 80 -6.86 9.49 -10.05
N ASP A 81 -6.13 8.40 -9.79
CA ASP A 81 -5.73 7.43 -10.81
C ASP A 81 -6.92 6.67 -11.38
N ARG A 82 -6.70 6.06 -12.54
CA ARG A 82 -7.72 5.25 -13.21
C ARG A 82 -8.07 3.99 -12.43
N ALA A 83 -9.32 3.57 -12.53
CA ALA A 83 -9.83 2.37 -11.87
C ALA A 83 -8.98 1.11 -12.11
N ASP A 84 -8.49 0.87 -13.32
CA ASP A 84 -7.71 -0.32 -13.66
C ASP A 84 -6.35 -0.40 -12.95
N ALA A 85 -5.65 0.72 -12.84
CA ALA A 85 -4.41 0.80 -12.07
C ALA A 85 -4.69 0.67 -10.56
N ALA A 86 -5.70 1.41 -10.07
CA ALA A 86 -6.06 1.41 -8.65
C ALA A 86 -6.55 0.04 -8.14
N GLU A 87 -7.37 -0.67 -8.93
CA GLU A 87 -7.86 -2.02 -8.62
C GLU A 87 -6.72 -3.02 -8.50
N THR A 88 -5.71 -2.93 -9.38
CA THR A 88 -4.52 -3.78 -9.33
C THR A 88 -3.75 -3.58 -8.02
N ILE A 89 -3.60 -2.31 -7.60
CA ILE A 89 -2.96 -1.96 -6.32
C ILE A 89 -3.78 -2.48 -5.14
N GLY A 90 -5.10 -2.29 -5.14
CA GLY A 90 -5.95 -2.74 -4.04
C GLY A 90 -6.29 -4.23 -4.05
N ALA A 91 -5.97 -4.97 -5.11
CA ALA A 91 -5.94 -6.43 -5.08
C ALA A 91 -4.68 -6.94 -4.38
N ALA A 92 -3.55 -6.25 -4.58
CA ALA A 92 -2.30 -6.56 -3.91
C ALA A 92 -2.36 -6.17 -2.43
N LEU A 93 -2.82 -4.95 -2.12
CA LEU A 93 -2.96 -4.45 -0.76
C LEU A 93 -4.32 -4.89 -0.20
N ASP A 94 -4.38 -5.50 0.98
CA ASP A 94 -5.65 -5.87 1.63
C ASP A 94 -6.49 -4.63 1.99
N ILE A 95 -7.20 -4.08 1.00
CA ILE A 95 -8.00 -2.86 1.10
C ILE A 95 -9.46 -3.22 0.81
N ASP A 96 -10.38 -2.63 1.57
CA ASP A 96 -11.79 -3.03 1.56
C ASP A 96 -12.61 -2.34 0.47
N ALA A 97 -12.18 -1.15 0.02
CA ALA A 97 -12.80 -0.43 -1.09
C ALA A 97 -11.81 0.50 -1.78
N ILE A 98 -12.00 0.69 -3.08
CA ILE A 98 -11.17 1.56 -3.91
C ILE A 98 -12.09 2.55 -4.62
N LEU A 99 -11.83 3.82 -4.44
CA LEU A 99 -12.52 4.93 -5.09
C LEU A 99 -11.52 5.61 -6.02
N ALA A 100 -11.49 5.14 -7.27
CA ALA A 100 -10.63 5.65 -8.33
C ALA A 100 -11.34 6.76 -9.14
N ASP A 101 -10.57 7.41 -10.02
CA ASP A 101 -11.00 8.51 -10.90
C ASP A 101 -11.62 9.70 -10.13
N ARG A 102 -11.09 10.00 -8.94
CA ARG A 102 -11.64 11.03 -8.03
C ARG A 102 -10.93 12.36 -8.12
N VAL A 103 -11.72 13.42 -8.27
CA VAL A 103 -11.26 14.80 -8.11
C VAL A 103 -11.22 15.19 -6.61
N PRO A 104 -10.54 16.29 -6.22
CA PRO A 104 -10.41 16.66 -4.81
C PRO A 104 -11.74 16.81 -4.05
N SER A 105 -12.81 17.31 -4.69
CA SER A 105 -14.15 17.39 -4.08
C SER A 105 -14.71 16.02 -3.71
N ASP A 106 -14.47 15.03 -4.56
CA ASP A 106 -14.97 13.67 -4.36
C ASP A 106 -14.21 12.98 -3.23
N LYS A 107 -12.93 13.32 -3.03
CA LYS A 107 -12.16 12.84 -1.86
C LYS A 107 -12.79 13.32 -0.55
N VAL A 108 -13.20 14.60 -0.50
CA VAL A 108 -13.89 15.17 0.67
C VAL A 108 -15.22 14.46 0.91
N GLU A 109 -16.00 14.22 -0.15
CA GLU A 109 -17.26 13.50 -0.03
C GLU A 109 -17.06 12.06 0.46
N ALA A 110 -16.06 11.35 -0.07
CA ALA A 110 -15.72 9.99 0.38
C ALA A 110 -15.41 9.96 1.88
N VAL A 111 -14.58 10.89 2.37
CA VAL A 111 -14.28 11.03 3.80
C VAL A 111 -15.55 11.34 4.60
N ALA A 112 -16.40 12.24 4.11
CA ALA A 112 -17.65 12.59 4.78
C ALA A 112 -18.64 11.41 4.87
N VAL A 113 -18.67 10.53 3.87
CA VAL A 113 -19.47 9.30 3.88
C VAL A 113 -18.94 8.31 4.91
N GLU A 114 -17.64 8.01 4.90
CA GLU A 114 -17.04 7.06 5.85
C GLU A 114 -17.14 7.57 7.29
N ARG A 115 -16.97 8.88 7.51
CA ARG A 115 -17.14 9.55 8.81
C ARG A 115 -18.54 9.39 9.42
N ARG A 116 -19.59 9.30 8.58
CA ARG A 116 -20.96 9.05 9.06
C ARG A 116 -21.16 7.62 9.56
N LEU A 117 -20.33 6.68 9.11
CA LEU A 117 -20.43 5.27 9.48
C LEU A 117 -19.53 4.96 10.68
N HIS A 118 -18.29 5.46 10.67
CA HIS A 118 -17.28 5.15 11.66
C HIS A 118 -16.33 6.35 11.90
N PRO A 119 -15.71 6.45 13.10
CA PRO A 119 -14.60 7.37 13.31
C PRO A 119 -13.51 7.15 12.24
N THR A 120 -13.22 8.18 11.47
CA THR A 120 -12.44 8.07 10.23
C THR A 120 -11.14 8.86 10.31
N ILE A 121 -10.04 8.17 10.00
CA ILE A 121 -8.72 8.77 9.82
C ILE A 121 -8.49 8.93 8.31
N MET A 122 -8.16 10.14 7.86
CA MET A 122 -7.72 10.39 6.48
C MET A 122 -6.21 10.57 6.48
N VAL A 123 -5.52 9.91 5.54
CA VAL A 123 -4.06 10.02 5.37
C VAL A 123 -3.78 10.56 3.97
N GLY A 124 -2.92 11.58 3.86
CA GLY A 124 -2.52 12.16 2.57
C GLY A 124 -1.19 12.90 2.66
N ASP A 125 -0.56 13.17 1.53
CA ASP A 125 0.77 13.78 1.42
C ASP A 125 0.76 15.12 0.66
N GLY A 126 -0.32 15.44 -0.05
CA GLY A 126 -0.36 16.56 -0.99
C GLY A 126 -1.34 17.67 -0.63
N ILE A 127 -1.09 18.87 -1.17
CA ILE A 127 -1.93 20.09 -1.05
C ILE A 127 -3.40 19.81 -1.43
N ASN A 128 -3.61 18.91 -2.40
CA ASN A 128 -4.93 18.54 -2.89
C ASN A 128 -5.77 17.75 -1.87
N ASP A 129 -5.12 17.16 -0.86
CA ASP A 129 -5.79 16.35 0.16
C ASP A 129 -6.11 17.17 1.42
N ALA A 130 -5.62 18.41 1.54
CA ALA A 130 -5.86 19.27 2.69
C ALA A 130 -7.36 19.43 3.04
N PRO A 131 -8.29 19.64 2.08
CA PRO A 131 -9.71 19.70 2.39
C PRO A 131 -10.27 18.37 2.90
N ALA A 132 -9.78 17.23 2.40
CA ALA A 132 -10.21 15.91 2.82
C ALA A 132 -9.66 15.54 4.22
N LEU A 133 -8.42 15.95 4.52
CA LEU A 133 -7.80 15.84 5.84
C LEU A 133 -8.62 16.59 6.89
N ALA A 134 -9.00 17.85 6.60
CA ALA A 134 -9.81 18.66 7.50
C ALA A 134 -11.25 18.13 7.70
N ALA A 135 -11.77 17.36 6.74
CA ALA A 135 -13.11 16.79 6.83
C ALA A 135 -13.18 15.49 7.67
N ALA A 136 -12.04 14.84 7.91
CA ALA A 136 -11.95 13.62 8.71
C ALA A 136 -12.19 13.88 10.21
N ASP A 137 -12.30 12.82 11.01
CA ASP A 137 -12.24 12.96 12.47
C ASP A 137 -10.80 13.17 12.94
N VAL A 138 -9.84 12.60 12.21
CA VAL A 138 -8.40 12.84 12.37
C VAL A 138 -7.75 12.91 10.98
N GLY A 139 -7.24 14.07 10.61
CA GLY A 139 -6.41 14.25 9.42
C GLY A 139 -4.94 13.96 9.72
N VAL A 140 -4.29 13.10 8.92
CA VAL A 140 -2.87 12.75 9.02
C VAL A 140 -2.13 13.16 7.75
N ALA A 141 -1.24 14.13 7.85
CA ALA A 141 -0.36 14.52 6.75
C ALA A 141 0.96 13.74 6.79
N MET A 142 1.44 13.25 5.64
CA MET A 142 2.72 12.54 5.49
C MET A 142 3.78 13.37 4.76
N GLY A 143 5.06 13.07 5.02
CA GLY A 143 6.19 13.60 4.24
C GLY A 143 6.38 15.12 4.30
N ALA A 144 5.65 15.79 5.19
CA ALA A 144 5.62 17.23 5.27
C ALA A 144 6.95 17.80 5.80
N ARG A 145 7.80 18.25 4.89
CA ARG A 145 8.93 19.14 5.19
C ARG A 145 8.50 20.59 4.96
N GLY A 146 8.06 21.26 6.02
CA GLY A 146 7.67 22.68 5.99
C GLY A 146 6.16 22.92 6.14
N ALA A 147 5.74 24.19 6.07
CA ALA A 147 4.35 24.60 6.17
C ALA A 147 3.60 24.36 4.84
N SER A 148 3.20 23.11 4.59
CA SER A 148 2.29 22.79 3.50
C SER A 148 0.84 22.99 3.93
N ALA A 149 -0.07 23.26 2.98
CA ALA A 149 -1.52 23.37 3.27
C ALA A 149 -2.06 22.13 3.99
N SER A 150 -1.51 20.94 3.69
CA SER A 150 -1.88 19.68 4.32
C SER A 150 -1.38 19.58 5.76
N SER A 151 -0.21 20.14 6.06
CA SER A 151 0.32 20.21 7.43
C SER A 151 -0.46 21.15 8.32
N GLU A 152 -0.99 22.25 7.75
CA GLU A 152 -1.86 23.18 8.49
C GLU A 152 -3.26 22.63 8.70
N ALA A 153 -3.76 21.83 7.75
CA ALA A 153 -5.09 21.24 7.81
C ALA A 153 -5.17 19.93 8.63
N ALA A 154 -4.03 19.26 8.87
CA ALA A 154 -3.98 17.97 9.55
C ALA A 154 -3.83 18.10 11.07
N ASP A 155 -4.43 17.18 11.81
CA ASP A 155 -4.29 17.05 13.27
C ASP A 155 -2.97 16.38 13.66
N VAL A 156 -2.44 15.51 12.79
CA VAL A 156 -1.19 14.78 12.98
C VAL A 156 -0.30 14.93 11.76
N VAL A 157 0.98 15.25 11.98
CA VAL A 157 1.97 15.37 10.90
C VAL A 157 3.08 14.34 11.09
N ILE A 158 3.21 13.43 10.14
CA ILE A 158 4.31 12.47 10.06
C ILE A 158 5.44 13.11 9.25
N LEU A 159 6.55 13.41 9.91
CA LEU A 159 7.71 14.11 9.33
C LEU A 159 8.46 13.28 8.28
N VAL A 160 8.38 11.96 8.38
CA VAL A 160 9.02 11.03 7.45
C VAL A 160 7.97 10.56 6.46
N ASP A 161 8.35 10.47 5.19
CA ASP A 161 7.48 10.02 4.13
C ASP A 161 7.36 8.48 4.12
N ARG A 162 6.66 7.95 5.13
CA ARG A 162 6.58 6.52 5.47
C ARG A 162 5.23 6.16 6.08
N LEU A 163 4.45 5.34 5.37
CA LEU A 163 3.08 4.99 5.76
C LEU A 163 3.01 4.15 7.05
N ASP A 164 4.04 3.35 7.34
CA ASP A 164 4.11 2.51 8.55
C ASP A 164 4.08 3.34 9.84
N ARG A 165 4.53 4.61 9.78
CA ARG A 165 4.48 5.54 10.92
C ARG A 165 3.06 5.94 11.30
N VAL A 166 2.11 5.85 10.39
CA VAL A 166 0.70 6.06 10.71
C VAL A 166 0.20 4.93 11.62
N ALA A 167 0.58 3.68 11.33
CA ALA A 167 0.24 2.55 12.19
C ALA A 167 0.86 2.69 13.59
N ASP A 168 2.13 3.12 13.67
CA ASP A 168 2.79 3.43 14.95
C ASP A 168 2.00 4.48 15.74
N ALA A 169 1.58 5.57 15.09
CA ALA A 169 0.79 6.62 15.72
C ALA A 169 -0.53 6.10 16.29
N VAL A 170 -1.26 5.28 15.52
CA VAL A 170 -2.51 4.64 15.97
C VAL A 170 -2.26 3.68 17.13
N ALA A 171 -1.18 2.89 17.09
CA ALA A 171 -0.81 1.98 18.17
C ALA A 171 -0.51 2.74 19.47
N ILE A 172 0.27 3.82 19.38
CA ILE A 172 0.61 4.71 20.51
C ILE A 172 -0.65 5.35 21.08
N ALA A 173 -1.54 5.88 20.22
CA ALA A 173 -2.79 6.51 20.65
C ALA A 173 -3.68 5.52 21.42
N ARG A 174 -3.89 4.31 20.88
CA ARG A 174 -4.71 3.27 21.52
C ARG A 174 -4.13 2.82 22.86
N ARG A 175 -2.81 2.64 22.94
CA ARG A 175 -2.14 2.28 24.19
C ARG A 175 -2.25 3.39 25.23
N SER A 176 -2.03 4.63 24.82
CA SER A 176 -2.13 5.80 25.70
C SER A 176 -3.55 5.96 26.24
N TYR A 177 -4.57 5.80 25.38
CA TYR A 177 -5.97 5.80 25.79
C TYR A 177 -6.30 4.70 26.80
N ARG A 178 -5.79 3.47 26.58
CA ARG A 178 -5.97 2.36 27.53
C ARG A 178 -5.33 2.65 28.89
N ILE A 179 -4.12 3.21 28.89
CA ILE A 179 -3.41 3.58 30.13
C ILE A 179 -4.18 4.70 30.87
N ALA A 180 -4.65 5.71 30.14
CA ALA A 180 -5.45 6.79 30.71
C ALA A 180 -6.73 6.26 31.35
N LEU A 181 -7.47 5.39 30.66
CA LEU A 181 -8.69 4.79 31.21
C LEU A 181 -8.41 3.93 32.45
N GLN A 182 -7.31 3.18 32.47
CA GLN A 182 -6.89 2.43 33.66
C GLN A 182 -6.59 3.37 34.83
N SER A 183 -5.84 4.44 34.60
CA SER A 183 -5.53 5.46 35.61
C SER A 183 -6.80 6.11 36.16
N ILE A 184 -7.75 6.48 35.30
CA ILE A 184 -9.03 7.08 35.70
C ILE A 184 -9.85 6.11 36.55
N VAL A 185 -10.06 4.88 36.07
CA VAL A 185 -10.89 3.88 36.76
C VAL A 185 -10.28 3.50 38.11
N ILE A 186 -8.97 3.26 38.16
CA ILE A 186 -8.27 2.92 39.41
C ILE A 186 -8.32 4.10 40.39
N GLY A 187 -8.04 5.31 39.91
CA GLY A 187 -8.07 6.52 40.76
C GLY A 187 -9.46 6.77 41.36
N LEU A 188 -10.52 6.68 40.54
CA LEU A 188 -11.90 6.83 40.99
C LEU A 188 -12.30 5.73 41.98
N ALA A 189 -11.92 4.47 41.71
CA ALA A 189 -12.24 3.36 42.59
C ALA A 189 -11.56 3.50 43.97
N LEU A 190 -10.27 3.82 43.99
CA LEU A 190 -9.53 4.02 45.25
C LEU A 190 -10.05 5.22 46.04
N SER A 191 -10.32 6.34 45.35
CA SER A 191 -10.90 7.54 45.98
C SER A 191 -12.29 7.25 46.55
N GLY A 192 -13.13 6.51 45.83
CA GLY A 192 -14.45 6.11 46.30
C GLY A 192 -14.41 5.21 47.54
N VAL A 193 -13.47 4.26 47.59
CA VAL A 193 -13.25 3.42 48.77
C VAL A 193 -12.77 4.25 49.96
N ALA A 194 -11.82 5.17 49.75
CA ALA A 194 -11.33 6.06 50.80
C ALA A 194 -12.46 6.97 51.34
N MET A 195 -13.29 7.52 50.45
CA MET A 195 -14.46 8.32 50.85
C MET A 195 -15.45 7.52 51.69
N LEU A 196 -15.74 6.27 51.32
CA LEU A 196 -16.66 5.42 52.08
C LEU A 196 -16.10 5.11 53.47
N ALA A 197 -14.82 4.80 53.57
CA ALA A 197 -14.15 4.59 54.86
C ALA A 197 -14.17 5.85 55.73
N ALA A 198 -13.97 7.04 55.15
CA ALA A 198 -14.11 8.31 55.85
C ALA A 198 -15.55 8.55 56.34
N ALA A 199 -16.56 8.26 55.52
CA ALA A 199 -17.97 8.39 55.88
C ALA A 199 -18.39 7.47 57.04
N LEU A 200 -17.78 6.28 57.14
CA LEU A 200 -17.95 5.34 58.26
C LEU A 200 -17.13 5.73 59.50
N GLY A 201 -16.39 6.85 59.47
CA GLY A 201 -15.55 7.31 60.58
C GLY A 201 -14.24 6.54 60.74
N MET A 202 -13.86 5.72 59.76
CA MET A 202 -12.64 4.90 59.81
C MET A 202 -11.38 5.66 59.40
N LEU A 203 -11.52 6.84 58.79
CA LEU A 203 -10.41 7.71 58.37
C LEU A 203 -10.56 9.11 58.98
N SER A 204 -9.51 9.59 59.64
CA SER A 204 -9.43 10.98 60.09
C SER A 204 -9.13 11.93 58.92
N PRO A 205 -9.44 13.23 59.01
CA PRO A 205 -9.19 14.18 57.92
C PRO A 205 -7.73 14.22 57.46
N VAL A 206 -6.77 14.16 58.40
CA VAL A 206 -5.33 14.16 58.08
C VAL A 206 -4.91 12.87 57.38
N ALA A 207 -5.38 11.72 57.88
CA ALA A 207 -5.08 10.43 57.25
C ALA A 207 -5.71 10.32 55.86
N GLY A 208 -6.94 10.84 55.69
CA GLY A 208 -7.61 10.90 54.40
C GLY A 208 -6.83 11.76 53.38
N ALA A 209 -6.34 12.93 53.80
CA ALA A 209 -5.54 13.80 52.95
C ALA A 209 -4.24 13.11 52.47
N VAL A 210 -3.48 12.49 53.37
CA VAL A 210 -2.27 11.74 53.01
C VAL A 210 -2.60 10.56 52.08
N SER A 211 -3.71 9.85 52.33
CA SER A 211 -4.14 8.74 51.49
C SER A 211 -4.48 9.20 50.07
N GLN A 212 -5.11 10.37 49.92
CA GLN A 212 -5.43 10.93 48.61
C GLN A 212 -4.16 11.25 47.80
N GLU A 213 -3.17 11.89 48.43
CA GLU A 213 -1.88 12.18 47.78
C GLU A 213 -1.17 10.90 47.31
N LEU A 214 -1.22 9.82 48.10
CA LEU A 214 -0.66 8.52 47.71
C LEU A 214 -1.40 7.90 46.51
N ILE A 215 -2.73 8.02 46.46
CA ILE A 215 -3.54 7.56 45.33
C ILE A 215 -3.14 8.34 44.07
N ASP A 216 -3.04 9.67 44.17
CA ASP A 216 -2.69 10.53 43.04
C ASP A 216 -1.30 10.19 42.49
N VAL A 217 -0.31 10.01 43.37
CA VAL A 217 1.04 9.56 42.97
C VAL A 217 0.99 8.20 42.27
N ALA A 218 0.24 7.22 42.79
CA ALA A 218 0.12 5.90 42.17
C ALA A 218 -0.52 5.98 40.77
N VAL A 219 -1.53 6.82 40.60
CA VAL A 219 -2.22 7.05 39.32
C VAL A 219 -1.29 7.72 38.30
N ILE A 220 -0.49 8.71 38.74
CA ILE A 220 0.54 9.37 37.93
C ILE A 220 1.60 8.37 37.48
N LEU A 221 2.12 7.55 38.39
CA LEU A 221 3.11 6.52 38.05
C LEU A 221 2.57 5.52 37.01
N ASN A 222 1.31 5.14 37.11
CA ASN A 222 0.67 4.30 36.09
C ASN A 222 0.55 5.03 34.74
N ALA A 223 0.20 6.33 34.74
CA ALA A 223 0.09 7.12 33.52
C ALA A 223 1.44 7.27 32.80
N LEU A 224 2.54 7.45 33.55
CA LEU A 224 3.90 7.55 33.00
C LEU A 224 4.34 6.31 32.20
N ARG A 225 3.69 5.15 32.41
CA ARG A 225 3.92 3.95 31.58
C ARG A 225 3.65 4.17 30.09
N ALA A 226 2.88 5.20 29.73
CA ALA A 226 2.65 5.59 28.34
C ALA A 226 3.94 6.04 27.64
N LEU A 227 4.93 6.55 28.38
CA LEU A 227 6.21 7.04 27.86
C LEU A 227 7.20 5.91 27.51
N SER A 228 7.06 4.74 28.13
CA SER A 228 7.92 3.59 27.80
C SER A 228 7.44 2.91 26.52
N PRO A 229 8.31 2.47 25.60
CA PRO A 229 7.90 1.67 24.45
C PRO A 229 7.09 0.44 24.88
N GLY A 230 6.07 0.07 24.10
CA GLY A 230 5.37 -1.17 24.33
C GLY A 230 6.35 -2.33 24.16
N ARG A 231 6.33 -3.34 25.05
CA ARG A 231 7.06 -4.58 24.79
C ARG A 231 6.51 -5.17 23.49
N SER A 232 7.26 -5.04 22.40
CA SER A 232 7.06 -5.88 21.23
C SER A 232 7.33 -7.30 21.70
N LEU A 233 6.30 -8.15 21.67
CA LEU A 233 6.52 -9.58 21.85
C LEU A 233 7.40 -9.99 20.67
N ALA A 234 8.67 -10.31 20.94
CA ALA A 234 9.57 -10.88 19.96
C ALA A 234 8.84 -12.09 19.34
N LYS A 235 8.45 -11.96 18.07
CA LYS A 235 7.89 -13.07 17.32
C LYS A 235 9.03 -14.06 17.07
N SER A 236 8.71 -15.34 17.02
CA SER A 236 9.71 -16.40 16.83
C SER A 236 10.45 -16.18 15.52
N ALA A 237 11.76 -15.95 15.59
CA ALA A 237 12.63 -15.76 14.44
C ALA A 237 12.62 -17.00 13.53
N LEU A 238 12.34 -16.83 12.23
CA LEU A 238 12.55 -17.87 11.22
C LEU A 238 14.04 -18.20 11.09
N ALA A 239 14.35 -19.42 10.67
CA ALA A 239 15.73 -19.85 10.46
C ALA A 239 16.40 -19.03 9.34
N PRO A 240 17.63 -18.50 9.53
CA PRO A 240 18.34 -17.68 8.54
C PRO A 240 18.62 -18.36 7.19
N SER A 241 18.47 -19.68 7.12
CA SER A 241 18.61 -20.45 5.88
C SER A 241 17.36 -20.40 5.00
N SER A 242 16.17 -20.33 5.60
CA SER A 242 14.89 -20.26 4.88
C SER A 242 14.70 -18.91 4.20
N ILE A 243 15.20 -17.85 4.82
CA ILE A 243 15.14 -16.48 4.27
C ILE A 243 16.01 -16.38 3.02
N ARG A 244 17.23 -16.91 3.07
CA ARG A 244 18.15 -16.87 1.93
C ARG A 244 17.69 -17.71 0.73
N SER A 245 16.98 -18.82 0.94
CA SER A 245 16.39 -19.57 -0.17
C SER A 245 15.28 -18.77 -0.84
N LEU A 246 14.40 -18.13 -0.05
CA LEU A 246 13.33 -17.28 -0.56
C LEU A 246 13.84 -16.06 -1.35
N GLU A 247 14.85 -15.35 -0.83
CA GLU A 247 15.48 -14.23 -1.54
C GLU A 247 16.05 -14.69 -2.91
N GLN A 248 16.68 -15.87 -2.95
CA GLN A 248 17.22 -16.44 -4.19
C GLN A 248 16.13 -16.81 -5.19
N ASP A 249 15.02 -17.39 -4.70
CA ASP A 249 13.88 -17.77 -5.54
C ASP A 249 13.20 -16.52 -6.13
N HIS A 250 13.03 -15.45 -5.34
CA HIS A 250 12.49 -14.18 -5.82
C HIS A 250 13.42 -13.44 -6.79
N GLU A 251 14.74 -13.49 -6.58
CA GLU A 251 15.69 -12.92 -7.53
C GLU A 251 15.60 -13.62 -8.90
N ALA A 252 15.42 -14.95 -8.90
CA ALA A 252 15.15 -15.72 -10.11
C ALA A 252 13.80 -15.35 -10.76
N LEU A 253 12.76 -15.10 -9.95
CA LEU A 253 11.45 -14.67 -10.43
C LEU A 253 11.52 -13.27 -11.08
N ASN A 254 12.29 -12.36 -10.51
CA ASN A 254 12.49 -10.99 -11.03
C ASN A 254 13.03 -10.97 -12.46
N VAL A 255 13.89 -11.92 -12.83
CA VAL A 255 14.35 -12.08 -14.23
C VAL A 255 13.17 -12.39 -15.16
N SER A 256 12.25 -13.24 -14.70
CA SER A 256 11.05 -13.61 -15.45
C SER A 256 10.06 -12.44 -15.57
N LEU A 257 9.87 -11.66 -14.49
CA LEU A 257 9.05 -10.45 -14.50
C LEU A 257 9.61 -9.38 -15.45
N ASN A 258 10.93 -9.17 -15.45
CA ASN A 258 11.58 -8.26 -16.37
C ASN A 258 11.37 -8.68 -17.83
N ARG A 259 11.37 -10.00 -18.10
CA ARG A 259 11.06 -10.54 -19.42
C ARG A 259 9.60 -10.32 -19.81
N LEU A 260 8.64 -10.52 -18.90
CA LEU A 260 7.23 -10.19 -19.16
C LEU A 260 7.05 -8.71 -19.51
N ARG A 261 7.75 -7.82 -18.80
CA ARG A 261 7.75 -6.39 -19.11
C ARG A 261 8.29 -6.10 -20.52
N GLU A 262 9.39 -6.74 -20.90
CA GLU A 262 9.96 -6.61 -22.24
C GLU A 262 9.03 -7.14 -23.34
N ILE A 263 8.34 -8.25 -23.09
CA ILE A 263 7.33 -8.79 -24.01
C ILE A 263 6.18 -7.79 -24.18
N ALA A 264 5.63 -7.29 -23.08
CA ALA A 264 4.57 -6.27 -23.11
C ALA A 264 5.01 -5.03 -23.91
N ASP A 265 6.24 -4.57 -23.73
CA ASP A 265 6.78 -3.42 -24.49
C ASP A 265 6.97 -3.72 -25.99
N LYS A 266 7.28 -4.96 -26.38
CA LYS A 266 7.44 -5.37 -27.78
C LYS A 266 6.11 -5.58 -28.50
N LEU A 267 5.06 -5.97 -27.78
CA LEU A 267 3.73 -6.21 -28.37
C LEU A 267 3.12 -4.96 -29.03
N ASP A 268 3.51 -3.76 -28.59
CA ASP A 268 3.06 -2.47 -29.13
C ASP A 268 3.15 -2.35 -30.66
N ASP A 269 4.23 -2.90 -31.24
CA ASP A 269 4.58 -2.78 -32.65
C ASP A 269 4.78 -4.15 -33.32
N ALA A 270 4.44 -5.23 -32.62
CA ALA A 270 4.64 -6.58 -33.14
C ALA A 270 3.63 -6.89 -34.27
N PRO A 271 4.09 -7.38 -35.44
CA PRO A 271 3.19 -7.97 -36.43
C PRO A 271 2.54 -9.25 -35.86
N SER A 272 1.40 -9.65 -36.41
CA SER A 272 0.54 -10.70 -35.81
C SER A 272 1.28 -12.04 -35.60
N ASP A 273 2.21 -12.41 -36.47
CA ASP A 273 3.06 -13.60 -36.33
C ASP A 273 4.01 -13.52 -35.13
N VAL A 274 4.67 -12.37 -34.95
CA VAL A 274 5.56 -12.11 -33.81
C VAL A 274 4.75 -11.96 -32.52
N ALA A 275 3.57 -11.34 -32.59
CA ALA A 275 2.70 -11.17 -31.43
C ALA A 275 2.23 -12.52 -30.87
N VAL A 276 1.86 -13.48 -31.73
CA VAL A 276 1.52 -14.86 -31.31
C VAL A 276 2.68 -15.50 -30.54
N LEU A 277 3.91 -15.37 -31.05
CA LEU A 277 5.09 -15.93 -30.40
C LEU A 277 5.36 -15.28 -29.03
N LEU A 278 5.27 -13.96 -28.95
CA LEU A 278 5.49 -13.20 -27.71
C LEU A 278 4.43 -13.52 -26.66
N ILE A 279 3.14 -13.54 -27.03
CA ILE A 279 2.06 -13.87 -26.08
C ILE A 279 2.19 -15.34 -25.64
N GLY A 280 2.57 -16.24 -26.54
CA GLY A 280 2.87 -17.63 -26.19
C GLY A 280 4.04 -17.76 -25.21
N GLU A 281 5.12 -17.00 -25.40
CA GLU A 281 6.24 -16.94 -24.46
C GLU A 281 5.80 -16.41 -23.09
N ALA A 282 5.03 -15.32 -23.06
CA ALA A 282 4.50 -14.75 -21.83
C ALA A 282 3.62 -15.75 -21.08
N TYR A 283 2.74 -16.47 -21.79
CA TYR A 283 1.94 -17.54 -21.21
C TYR A 283 2.81 -18.62 -20.58
N GLN A 284 3.87 -19.08 -21.25
CA GLN A 284 4.78 -20.08 -20.68
C GLN A 284 5.48 -19.58 -19.41
N ILE A 285 5.93 -18.32 -19.39
CA ILE A 285 6.54 -17.72 -18.19
C ILE A 285 5.53 -17.70 -17.05
N VAL A 286 4.32 -17.20 -17.29
CA VAL A 286 3.27 -17.11 -16.27
C VAL A 286 2.89 -18.51 -15.77
N SER A 287 2.66 -19.48 -16.67
CA SER A 287 2.16 -20.79 -16.29
C SER A 287 3.20 -21.68 -15.61
N LYS A 288 4.47 -21.64 -16.04
CA LYS A 288 5.52 -22.57 -15.59
C LYS A 288 6.49 -21.99 -14.58
N ARG A 289 6.51 -20.67 -14.39
CA ARG A 289 7.38 -20.04 -13.39
C ARG A 289 6.56 -19.42 -12.30
N ILE A 290 5.68 -18.49 -12.65
CA ILE A 290 4.90 -17.73 -11.67
C ILE A 290 3.90 -18.64 -10.97
N VAL A 291 2.99 -19.29 -11.72
CA VAL A 291 1.94 -20.13 -11.11
C VAL A 291 2.50 -21.34 -10.35
N GLU A 292 3.63 -21.89 -10.80
CA GLU A 292 4.29 -23.01 -10.10
C GLU A 292 4.92 -22.54 -8.78
N HIS A 293 5.64 -21.42 -8.79
CA HIS A 293 6.22 -20.78 -7.60
C HIS A 293 5.15 -20.46 -6.55
N GLU A 294 4.11 -19.75 -6.98
CA GLU A 294 2.97 -19.36 -6.14
C GLU A 294 2.31 -20.58 -5.46
N ARG A 295 2.15 -21.70 -6.18
CA ARG A 295 1.59 -22.94 -5.61
C ARG A 295 2.54 -23.60 -4.62
N GLU A 296 3.83 -23.54 -4.87
CA GLU A 296 4.85 -24.05 -3.96
C GLU A 296 4.86 -23.26 -2.65
N ASP A 297 4.77 -21.92 -2.73
CA ASP A 297 4.67 -21.04 -1.57
C ASP A 297 3.43 -21.32 -0.73
N GLU A 298 2.28 -21.54 -1.39
CA GLU A 298 1.03 -21.90 -0.71
C GLU A 298 1.13 -23.23 0.05
N MET A 299 1.82 -24.23 -0.51
CA MET A 299 1.95 -25.56 0.09
C MET A 299 3.05 -25.67 1.14
N VAL A 300 4.15 -24.96 0.96
CA VAL A 300 5.38 -25.17 1.74
C VAL A 300 5.61 -24.03 2.71
N VAL A 301 5.50 -22.79 2.24
CA VAL A 301 6.04 -21.64 2.95
C VAL A 301 4.99 -21.00 3.86
N TYR A 302 3.77 -20.77 3.37
CA TYR A 302 2.70 -20.19 4.21
C TYR A 302 2.30 -21.03 5.43
N PRO A 303 2.25 -22.38 5.38
CA PRO A 303 1.98 -23.17 6.58
C PRO A 303 3.06 -23.05 7.66
N GLN A 304 4.28 -22.69 7.29
CA GLN A 304 5.36 -22.39 8.24
C GLN A 304 5.21 -20.97 8.78
N LEU A 305 4.88 -20.02 7.91
CA LEU A 305 4.67 -18.63 8.26
C LEU A 305 3.47 -18.43 9.21
N ASN A 306 2.37 -19.15 8.99
CA ASN A 306 1.17 -19.13 9.84
C ASN A 306 1.41 -19.69 11.25
N ARG A 307 2.40 -20.58 11.41
CA ARG A 307 2.82 -21.07 12.74
C ARG A 307 3.62 -20.02 13.53
N SER A 308 4.31 -19.12 12.84
CA SER A 308 5.17 -18.09 13.44
C SER A 308 4.47 -16.74 13.61
N LEU A 309 3.56 -16.38 12.69
CA LEU A 309 2.78 -15.15 12.72
C LEU A 309 1.40 -15.42 13.30
N GLY A 310 1.24 -15.24 14.63
CA GLY A 310 -0.03 -15.48 15.33
C GLY A 310 -1.23 -14.57 14.95
N SER A 311 -1.18 -13.83 13.83
CA SER A 311 -2.22 -12.92 13.35
C SER A 311 -2.57 -13.22 11.88
N GLY A 312 -3.77 -13.76 11.64
CA GLY A 312 -4.21 -14.24 10.32
C GLY A 312 -4.53 -13.18 9.25
N SER A 313 -4.38 -11.88 9.55
CA SER A 313 -4.72 -10.79 8.63
C SER A 313 -3.70 -10.64 7.49
N GLY A 314 -2.40 -10.80 7.75
CA GLY A 314 -1.37 -10.71 6.69
C GLY A 314 -1.53 -11.79 5.62
N LEU A 315 -1.91 -12.99 6.05
CA LEU A 315 -2.15 -14.12 5.15
C LEU A 315 -3.42 -13.94 4.29
N ALA A 316 -4.41 -13.15 4.76
CA ALA A 316 -5.60 -12.86 3.97
C ALA A 316 -5.30 -11.94 2.78
N ALA A 317 -4.39 -10.97 2.96
CA ALA A 317 -3.86 -10.12 1.87
C ALA A 317 -3.24 -10.98 0.76
N MET A 318 -2.30 -11.84 1.17
CA MET A 318 -1.58 -12.75 0.29
C MET A 318 -2.53 -13.71 -0.43
N SER A 319 -3.51 -14.28 0.28
CA SER A 319 -4.51 -15.17 -0.32
C SER A 319 -5.38 -14.47 -1.38
N ARG A 320 -5.65 -13.16 -1.25
CA ARG A 320 -6.34 -12.40 -2.32
C ARG A 320 -5.43 -12.16 -3.51
N ALA A 321 -4.21 -11.66 -3.29
CA ALA A 321 -3.24 -11.42 -4.35
C ALA A 321 -3.00 -12.71 -5.17
N HIS A 322 -2.77 -13.83 -4.50
CA HIS A 322 -2.58 -15.14 -5.12
C HIS A 322 -3.79 -15.58 -5.97
N ARG A 323 -5.01 -15.43 -5.44
CA ARG A 323 -6.23 -15.75 -6.22
C ARG A 323 -6.35 -14.89 -7.48
N GLU A 324 -5.94 -13.63 -7.41
CA GLU A 324 -5.97 -12.72 -8.55
C GLU A 324 -4.87 -13.04 -9.56
N ILE A 325 -3.65 -13.38 -9.13
CA ILE A 325 -2.57 -13.89 -9.99
C ILE A 325 -3.05 -15.14 -10.74
N LEU A 326 -3.64 -16.12 -10.03
CA LEU A 326 -4.22 -17.32 -10.65
C LEU A 326 -5.42 -17.01 -11.56
N HIS A 327 -6.19 -15.97 -11.27
CA HIS A 327 -7.29 -15.52 -12.14
C HIS A 327 -6.76 -14.97 -13.46
N LEU A 328 -5.81 -14.03 -13.39
CA LEU A 328 -5.16 -13.43 -14.56
C LEU A 328 -4.39 -14.48 -15.39
N ALA A 329 -3.70 -15.42 -14.75
CA ALA A 329 -3.04 -16.52 -15.44
C ALA A 329 -4.04 -17.40 -16.22
N ARG A 330 -5.22 -17.67 -15.66
CA ARG A 330 -6.30 -18.40 -16.37
C ARG A 330 -6.92 -17.58 -17.50
N LEU A 331 -7.02 -16.26 -17.35
CA LEU A 331 -7.45 -15.39 -18.46
C LEU A 331 -6.44 -15.41 -19.61
N LEU A 332 -5.14 -15.34 -19.30
CA LEU A 332 -4.08 -15.44 -20.29
C LEU A 332 -4.10 -16.81 -20.99
N SER A 333 -4.25 -17.90 -20.24
CA SER A 333 -4.40 -19.26 -20.79
C SER A 333 -5.56 -19.33 -21.79
N ARG A 334 -6.75 -18.86 -21.39
CA ARG A 334 -7.94 -18.85 -22.26
C ARG A 334 -7.76 -18.00 -23.50
N LEU A 335 -7.07 -16.87 -23.40
CA LEU A 335 -6.72 -16.07 -24.58
C LEU A 335 -5.79 -16.84 -25.52
N THR A 336 -4.86 -17.63 -24.98
CA THR A 336 -3.93 -18.41 -25.81
C THR A 336 -4.52 -19.68 -26.42
N GLU A 337 -5.66 -20.16 -25.90
CA GLU A 337 -6.37 -21.31 -26.45
C GLU A 337 -6.95 -21.00 -27.84
N GLY A 338 -6.44 -21.69 -28.86
CA GLY A 338 -6.88 -21.49 -30.25
C GLY A 338 -6.26 -20.29 -30.96
N MET A 339 -5.26 -19.63 -30.35
CA MET A 339 -4.55 -18.51 -30.96
C MET A 339 -3.82 -18.95 -32.22
N ASN A 340 -4.05 -18.23 -33.32
CA ASN A 340 -3.34 -18.39 -34.59
C ASN A 340 -3.09 -17.01 -35.22
N VAL A 341 -2.22 -16.94 -36.23
CA VAL A 341 -1.82 -15.67 -36.86
C VAL A 341 -3.01 -14.91 -37.47
N GLU A 342 -4.06 -15.62 -37.89
CA GLU A 342 -5.27 -15.05 -38.52
C GLU A 342 -6.26 -14.47 -37.50
N SER A 343 -6.26 -14.96 -36.25
CA SER A 343 -7.15 -14.51 -35.17
C SER A 343 -6.56 -13.39 -34.31
N VAL A 344 -5.25 -13.13 -34.42
CA VAL A 344 -4.57 -12.08 -33.65
C VAL A 344 -4.67 -10.74 -34.37
N ASP A 345 -5.69 -9.97 -33.99
CA ASP A 345 -5.86 -8.58 -34.38
C ASP A 345 -5.27 -7.62 -33.33
N ARG A 346 -5.36 -6.31 -33.61
CA ARG A 346 -4.81 -5.27 -32.73
C ARG A 346 -5.54 -5.17 -31.38
N TYR A 347 -6.80 -5.57 -31.30
CA TYR A 347 -7.55 -5.58 -30.05
C TYR A 347 -7.16 -6.78 -29.18
N PHE A 348 -6.96 -7.94 -29.80
CA PHE A 348 -6.45 -9.13 -29.12
C PHE A 348 -5.08 -8.89 -28.51
N VAL A 349 -4.13 -8.32 -29.27
CA VAL A 349 -2.79 -7.98 -28.75
C VAL A 349 -2.89 -7.05 -27.54
N ARG A 350 -3.81 -6.09 -27.60
CA ARG A 350 -4.05 -5.11 -26.54
C ARG A 350 -4.57 -5.78 -25.26
N ASP A 351 -5.50 -6.73 -25.38
CA ASP A 351 -6.05 -7.46 -24.23
C ASP A 351 -5.01 -8.37 -23.59
N ALA A 352 -4.23 -9.09 -24.42
CA ALA A 352 -3.12 -9.92 -23.93
C ALA A 352 -2.05 -9.09 -23.22
N GLN A 353 -1.65 -7.96 -23.80
CA GLN A 353 -0.68 -7.02 -23.19
C GLN A 353 -1.17 -6.55 -21.81
N ARG A 354 -2.45 -6.17 -21.69
CA ARG A 354 -3.03 -5.72 -20.41
C ARG A 354 -2.94 -6.78 -19.33
N ILE A 355 -3.24 -8.04 -19.66
CA ILE A 355 -3.17 -9.14 -18.69
C ILE A 355 -1.71 -9.43 -18.31
N ILE A 356 -0.79 -9.42 -19.27
CA ILE A 356 0.64 -9.64 -19.02
C ILE A 356 1.20 -8.57 -18.07
N GLU A 357 0.88 -7.30 -18.30
CA GLU A 357 1.29 -6.19 -17.43
C GLU A 357 0.66 -6.29 -16.04
N SER A 358 -0.62 -6.66 -15.96
CA SER A 358 -1.31 -6.83 -14.67
C SER A 358 -0.68 -7.96 -13.85
N VAL A 359 -0.34 -9.09 -14.48
CA VAL A 359 0.37 -10.19 -13.80
C VAL A 359 1.76 -9.74 -13.36
N GLU A 360 2.54 -9.09 -14.24
CA GLU A 360 3.90 -8.64 -13.90
C GLU A 360 3.90 -7.70 -12.69
N SER A 361 3.01 -6.70 -12.71
CA SER A 361 2.92 -5.73 -11.63
C SER A 361 2.43 -6.38 -10.33
N LEU A 362 1.37 -7.20 -10.40
CA LEU A 362 0.79 -7.87 -9.23
C LEU A 362 1.77 -8.82 -8.55
N VAL A 363 2.51 -9.62 -9.32
CA VAL A 363 3.51 -10.54 -8.78
C VAL A 363 4.69 -9.77 -8.19
N ARG A 364 5.17 -8.70 -8.85
CA ARG A 364 6.22 -7.84 -8.28
C ARG A 364 5.81 -7.24 -6.95
N MET A 365 4.56 -6.79 -6.83
CA MET A 365 4.00 -6.33 -5.55
C MET A 365 3.96 -7.46 -4.54
N HIS A 366 3.48 -8.63 -4.93
CA HIS A 366 3.34 -9.79 -4.05
C HIS A 366 4.69 -10.24 -3.45
N ASN A 367 5.73 -10.41 -4.28
CA ASN A 367 7.07 -10.76 -3.82
C ASN A 367 7.64 -9.74 -2.83
N ALA A 368 7.36 -8.45 -3.04
CA ALA A 368 7.77 -7.40 -2.09
C ALA A 368 7.02 -7.50 -0.75
N GLN A 369 5.76 -7.95 -0.74
CA GLN A 369 5.03 -8.25 0.50
C GLN A 369 5.66 -9.41 1.24
N GLU A 370 6.00 -10.46 0.51
CA GLU A 370 6.59 -11.66 1.05
C GLU A 370 7.94 -11.39 1.70
N GLU A 371 8.86 -10.74 0.99
CA GLU A 371 10.18 -10.37 1.51
C GLU A 371 10.08 -9.61 2.84
N ASP A 372 9.21 -8.60 2.93
CA ASP A 372 9.04 -7.82 4.16
C ASP A 372 8.45 -8.65 5.31
N ILE A 373 7.50 -9.54 5.02
CA ILE A 373 6.96 -10.46 6.03
C ILE A 373 8.06 -11.41 6.54
N TYR A 374 8.93 -11.91 5.66
CA TYR A 374 10.04 -12.78 6.05
C TYR A 374 11.11 -12.05 6.85
N GLU A 375 11.51 -10.84 6.44
CA GLU A 375 12.44 -10.00 7.21
C GLU A 375 11.90 -9.73 8.62
N HIS A 376 10.59 -9.50 8.76
CA HIS A 376 9.96 -9.30 10.07
C HIS A 376 9.81 -10.56 10.91
N ALA A 377 9.55 -11.69 10.26
CA ALA A 377 9.55 -12.96 10.95
C ALA A 377 10.97 -13.37 11.38
N ALA A 378 12.02 -12.69 10.93
CA ALA A 378 13.42 -12.95 11.28
C ALA A 378 14.00 -12.02 12.37
N ALA A 379 13.45 -10.81 12.49
CA ALA A 379 13.88 -9.75 13.43
C ALA A 379 13.19 -9.84 14.79
#